data_AF-A0A2U1PMV6-F1
#
_entry.id   AF-A0A2U1PMV6-F1
#
_cell.length_a   1.000
_cell.length_b   1.000
_cell.length_c   1.000
_cell.angle_alpha   90.00
_cell.angle_beta   90.00
_cell.angle_gamma   90.00
#
_symmetry.space_group_name_H-M   'P 1'
#
loop_
_entity.id
_entity.type
_entity.pdbx_description
1 polymer ?
#
loop_
_entity_poly.entity_id
_entity_poly.type
_entity_poly.pdbx_seq_one_letter_code
_entity_poly.pdbx_strand_id
1 'polypeptide(L)'
;MFMLTVKRLASFHDTGLKGGSSVPPSVSAPIVDGNRPRKKSKKNIDLTDLEADMRKAIAIFANENKGPTIDDCHEKLKNLELESTYPMFLAAFAIFSQPSNNFRESWMTLPSNPDVMKGWIKMMAKTLGYLQ
;
A
#
# COMPACT_ATOMS: atom_id res chain seq x y z
N MET A 1 9.71 23.66 -6.27
CA MET A 1 10.61 23.00 -7.24
C MET A 1 11.21 21.77 -6.57
N PHE A 2 10.71 20.57 -6.87
CA PHE A 2 11.36 19.30 -6.54
C PHE A 2 11.04 18.31 -7.66
N MET A 3 12.06 17.80 -8.35
CA MET A 3 11.94 16.82 -9.44
C MET A 3 12.27 15.43 -8.92
N LEU A 4 11.32 14.48 -8.97
CA LEU A 4 11.62 13.09 -8.67
C LEU A 4 12.45 12.48 -9.81
N THR A 5 13.66 12.00 -9.50
CA THR A 5 14.47 11.22 -10.43
C THR A 5 14.18 9.73 -10.28
N VAL A 6 13.42 9.15 -11.20
CA VAL A 6 13.18 7.70 -11.25
C VAL A 6 14.34 7.02 -11.99
N LYS A 7 15.13 6.18 -11.31
CA LYS A 7 16.12 5.31 -11.96
C LYS A 7 15.56 3.90 -12.17
N ARG A 8 15.37 3.51 -13.43
CA ARG A 8 15.14 2.11 -13.83
C ARG A 8 16.29 1.23 -13.39
N LEU A 9 15.98 0.01 -12.93
CA LEU A 9 16.96 -1.07 -12.77
C LEU A 9 16.77 -2.07 -13.92
N ALA A 10 17.87 -2.45 -14.58
CA ALA A 10 17.84 -3.42 -15.68
C ALA A 10 18.02 -4.86 -15.16
N SER A 11 17.32 -5.80 -15.79
CA SER A 11 17.47 -7.24 -15.57
C SER A 11 18.76 -7.76 -16.22
N PHE A 12 19.38 -8.79 -15.63
CA PHE A 12 20.47 -9.56 -16.22
C PHE A 12 20.04 -11.02 -16.40
N HIS A 13 20.27 -11.57 -17.60
CA HIS A 13 19.98 -12.96 -17.93
C HIS A 13 21.15 -13.90 -17.59
N ASP A 14 20.79 -15.17 -17.39
CA ASP A 14 21.65 -16.30 -17.05
C ASP A 14 22.25 -17.00 -18.29
N THR A 15 23.21 -17.93 -18.08
CA THR A 15 23.96 -18.87 -18.99
C THR A 15 25.49 -18.75 -18.77
N GLY A 16 26.31 -19.81 -18.84
CA GLY A 16 26.11 -21.24 -19.06
C GLY A 16 27.43 -22.03 -18.92
N LEU A 17 27.39 -23.38 -18.83
CA LEU A 17 28.53 -24.26 -18.46
C LEU A 17 29.42 -24.74 -19.64
N LYS A 18 30.75 -24.81 -19.41
CA LYS A 18 31.82 -25.71 -19.99
C LYS A 18 33.19 -24.97 -19.94
N GLY A 19 34.37 -25.58 -19.81
CA GLY A 19 34.80 -26.98 -19.57
C GLY A 19 36.20 -27.24 -20.16
N GLY A 20 37.08 -28.00 -19.47
CA GLY A 20 38.23 -28.71 -20.10
C GLY A 20 39.68 -28.20 -19.92
N SER A 21 40.41 -28.87 -19.01
CA SER A 21 41.77 -29.49 -19.15
C SER A 21 43.08 -28.73 -19.53
N SER A 22 44.18 -29.27 -18.98
CA SER A 22 45.61 -29.20 -19.39
C SER A 22 46.57 -28.20 -18.69
N VAL A 23 47.84 -28.61 -18.58
CA VAL A 23 48.95 -28.15 -17.70
C VAL A 23 50.30 -28.39 -18.44
N PRO A 24 51.48 -27.82 -18.11
CA PRO A 24 51.88 -26.54 -17.47
C PRO A 24 52.39 -25.57 -18.61
N PRO A 25 53.63 -25.03 -18.76
CA PRO A 25 54.69 -24.61 -17.80
C PRO A 25 55.42 -23.24 -18.05
N SER A 26 55.90 -22.67 -16.94
CA SER A 26 57.14 -21.87 -16.80
C SER A 26 57.25 -20.42 -17.35
N VAL A 27 58.24 -19.73 -16.76
CA VAL A 27 58.90 -18.46 -17.14
C VAL A 27 58.25 -17.13 -16.68
N SER A 28 58.93 -16.54 -15.68
CA SER A 28 59.09 -15.11 -15.38
C SER A 28 57.87 -14.25 -15.02
N ALA A 29 57.97 -13.61 -13.85
CA ALA A 29 57.16 -12.44 -13.52
C ALA A 29 57.50 -11.26 -14.44
N PRO A 30 56.48 -10.48 -14.83
CA PRO A 30 56.65 -9.03 -14.81
C PRO A 30 55.43 -8.28 -14.24
N ILE A 31 55.73 -7.14 -13.60
CA ILE A 31 54.90 -5.93 -13.51
C ILE A 31 53.56 -6.09 -12.77
N VAL A 32 53.53 -5.59 -11.53
CA VAL A 32 52.28 -5.12 -10.90
C VAL A 32 51.87 -3.81 -11.56
N ASP A 33 50.85 -3.87 -12.42
CA ASP A 33 49.98 -2.75 -12.74
C ASP A 33 48.58 -3.27 -13.12
N GLY A 34 47.55 -2.42 -13.03
CA GLY A 34 46.22 -2.70 -13.59
C GLY A 34 45.13 -3.08 -12.58
N ASN A 35 44.59 -2.06 -11.90
CA ASN A 35 43.15 -1.81 -11.75
C ASN A 35 42.19 -3.03 -11.73
N ARG A 36 42.27 -3.92 -10.73
CA ARG A 36 41.24 -4.94 -10.51
C ARG A 36 40.05 -4.34 -9.74
N PRO A 37 38.82 -4.28 -10.29
CA PRO A 37 37.67 -3.74 -9.57
C PRO A 37 37.41 -4.55 -8.28
N ARG A 38 37.43 -3.87 -7.12
CA ARG A 38 37.13 -4.54 -5.84
C ARG A 38 35.70 -5.10 -5.90
N LYS A 39 35.59 -6.42 -5.68
CA LYS A 39 34.32 -7.16 -5.64
C LYS A 39 33.40 -6.45 -4.64
N LYS A 40 32.27 -5.90 -5.12
CA LYS A 40 31.31 -5.20 -4.25
C LYS A 40 30.88 -6.15 -3.15
N SER A 41 31.18 -5.81 -1.90
CA SER A 41 30.78 -6.63 -0.75
C SER A 41 29.27 -6.79 -0.78
N LYS A 42 28.78 -8.01 -0.51
CA LYS A 42 27.35 -8.21 -0.26
C LYS A 42 26.99 -7.34 0.94
N LYS A 43 26.00 -6.46 0.80
CA LYS A 43 25.44 -5.77 1.96
C LYS A 43 24.88 -6.86 2.87
N ASN A 44 25.48 -7.07 4.04
CA ASN A 44 24.80 -7.79 5.10
C ASN A 44 23.60 -6.92 5.49
N ILE A 45 22.42 -7.49 5.39
CA ILE A 45 21.21 -6.88 5.93
C ILE A 45 21.35 -7.02 7.45
N ASP A 46 21.32 -5.92 8.18
CA ASP A 46 21.24 -5.98 9.63
C ASP A 46 19.87 -6.55 10.01
N LEU A 47 19.87 -7.60 10.83
CA LEU A 47 18.66 -8.20 11.37
C LEU A 47 17.90 -7.18 12.24
N THR A 48 18.62 -6.25 12.87
CA THR A 48 18.06 -5.17 13.69
C THR A 48 17.25 -4.18 12.86
N ASP A 49 17.77 -3.75 11.71
CA ASP A 49 17.06 -2.88 10.76
C ASP A 49 15.82 -3.58 10.20
N LEU A 50 15.95 -4.86 9.81
CA LEU A 50 14.81 -5.66 9.32
C LEU A 50 13.72 -5.81 10.38
N GLU A 51 14.09 -6.07 11.64
CA GLU A 51 13.13 -6.15 12.74
C GLU A 51 12.43 -4.80 12.99
N ALA A 52 13.16 -3.70 12.94
CA ALA A 52 12.60 -2.35 13.07
C ALA A 52 11.60 -2.04 11.95
N ASP A 53 11.93 -2.37 10.69
CA ASP A 53 11.03 -2.19 9.54
C ASP A 53 9.79 -3.11 9.64
N MET A 54 9.94 -4.35 10.10
CA MET A 54 8.80 -5.25 10.36
C MET A 54 7.88 -4.72 11.47
N ARG A 55 8.44 -4.29 12.61
CA ARG A 55 7.69 -3.68 13.71
C ARG A 55 6.94 -2.43 13.24
N LYS A 56 7.57 -1.61 12.39
CA LYS A 56 6.99 -0.40 11.80
C LYS A 56 5.85 -0.74 10.83
N ALA A 57 6.01 -1.73 9.95
CA ALA A 57 4.97 -2.19 9.04
C ALA A 57 3.74 -2.72 9.80
N ILE A 58 3.96 -3.52 10.85
CA ILE A 58 2.89 -4.01 11.75
C ILE A 58 2.20 -2.84 12.46
N ALA A 59 2.94 -1.85 12.96
CA ALA A 59 2.37 -0.69 13.64
C ALA A 59 1.54 0.22 12.71
N ILE A 60 1.93 0.33 11.43
CA ILE A 60 1.14 1.02 10.41
C ILE A 60 -0.17 0.26 10.17
N PHE A 61 -0.10 -1.02 9.85
CA PHE A 61 -1.27 -1.87 9.59
C PHE A 61 -2.25 -1.95 10.79
N ALA A 62 -1.72 -1.99 12.02
CA ALA A 62 -2.52 -1.99 13.24
C ALA A 62 -3.20 -0.62 13.53
N ASN A 63 -2.69 0.48 12.97
CA ASN A 63 -3.26 1.82 13.14
C ASN A 63 -4.27 2.19 12.05
N GLU A 64 -4.24 1.55 10.88
CA GLU A 64 -5.20 1.79 9.79
C GLU A 64 -6.63 1.36 10.16
N ASN A 65 -6.78 0.36 11.05
CA ASN A 65 -8.07 -0.25 11.42
C ASN A 65 -8.73 0.32 12.69
N LYS A 66 -8.54 1.61 13.01
CA LYS A 66 -9.12 2.25 14.23
C LYS A 66 -10.52 2.85 14.06
N GLY A 67 -10.97 3.08 12.84
CA GLY A 67 -12.29 3.66 12.57
C GLY A 67 -13.40 2.61 12.45
N PRO A 68 -14.69 3.02 12.40
CA PRO A 68 -15.78 2.10 12.11
C PRO A 68 -15.60 1.40 10.78
N THR A 69 -15.92 0.11 10.75
CA THR A 69 -15.89 -0.69 9.53
C THR A 69 -17.04 -0.28 8.60
N ILE A 70 -16.95 -0.73 7.35
CA ILE A 70 -18.06 -0.59 6.39
C ILE A 70 -19.29 -1.36 6.89
N ASP A 71 -19.10 -2.53 7.52
CA ASP A 71 -20.18 -3.36 8.06
C ASP A 71 -20.90 -2.68 9.24
N ASP A 72 -20.17 -2.02 10.16
CA ASP A 72 -20.78 -1.21 11.23
C ASP A 72 -21.70 -0.12 10.65
N CYS A 73 -21.25 0.52 9.56
CA CYS A 73 -22.03 1.55 8.88
C CYS A 73 -23.27 0.97 8.21
N HIS A 74 -23.18 -0.23 7.65
CA HIS A 74 -24.30 -0.97 7.04
C HIS A 74 -25.31 -1.47 8.06
N GLU A 75 -24.89 -2.01 9.21
CA GLU A 75 -25.79 -2.37 10.30
C GLU A 75 -26.58 -1.14 10.77
N LYS A 76 -25.91 0.01 10.92
CA LYS A 76 -26.60 1.27 11.25
C LYS A 76 -27.54 1.74 10.11
N LEU A 77 -27.21 1.49 8.84
CA LEU A 77 -28.03 1.86 7.68
C LEU A 77 -29.36 1.08 7.61
N LYS A 78 -29.42 -0.16 8.12
CA LYS A 78 -30.66 -0.96 8.16
C LYS A 78 -31.80 -0.25 8.89
N ASN A 79 -31.50 0.58 9.89
CA ASN A 79 -32.48 1.40 10.63
C ASN A 79 -33.28 2.38 9.76
N LEU A 80 -32.89 2.60 8.50
CA LEU A 80 -33.61 3.47 7.58
C LEU A 80 -34.68 2.76 6.74
N GLU A 81 -34.71 1.43 6.79
CA GLU A 81 -35.59 0.54 6.00
C GLU A 81 -35.58 0.90 4.50
N LEU A 82 -34.41 1.30 4.00
CA LEU A 82 -34.21 1.64 2.58
C LEU A 82 -34.10 0.36 1.75
N GLU A 83 -34.87 0.31 0.66
CA GLU A 83 -34.71 -0.71 -0.36
C GLU A 83 -33.31 -0.63 -1.00
N SER A 84 -32.65 -1.77 -1.20
CA SER A 84 -31.25 -1.83 -1.67
C SER A 84 -31.05 -1.26 -3.08
N THR A 85 -32.11 -1.28 -3.91
CA THR A 85 -32.13 -0.68 -5.25
C THR A 85 -32.30 0.85 -5.22
N TYR A 86 -32.67 1.43 -4.08
CA TYR A 86 -32.99 2.85 -4.00
C TYR A 86 -31.71 3.71 -4.13
N PRO A 87 -31.70 4.80 -4.92
CA PRO A 87 -30.48 5.59 -5.15
C PRO A 87 -29.80 6.12 -3.88
N MET A 88 -30.57 6.34 -2.80
CA MET A 88 -30.02 6.74 -1.49
C MET A 88 -29.21 5.64 -0.82
N PHE A 89 -29.60 4.37 -0.97
CA PHE A 89 -28.84 3.23 -0.44
C PHE A 89 -27.50 3.08 -1.15
N LEU A 90 -27.50 3.15 -2.49
CA LEU A 90 -26.29 3.12 -3.31
C LEU A 90 -25.38 4.32 -3.01
N ALA A 91 -25.94 5.52 -2.81
CA ALA A 91 -25.18 6.69 -2.41
C ALA A 91 -24.55 6.54 -1.01
N ALA A 92 -25.27 5.97 -0.04
CA ALA A 92 -24.72 5.66 1.29
C ALA A 92 -23.55 4.67 1.20
N PHE A 93 -23.70 3.60 0.42
CA PHE A 93 -22.63 2.64 0.15
C PHE A 93 -21.39 3.31 -0.47
N ALA A 94 -21.57 4.20 -1.44
CA ALA A 94 -20.48 4.95 -2.08
C ALA A 94 -19.77 5.93 -1.11
N ILE A 95 -20.52 6.55 -0.19
CA ILE A 95 -19.98 7.40 0.88
C ILE A 95 -19.14 6.55 1.86
N PHE A 96 -19.65 5.39 2.30
CA PHE A 96 -18.93 4.54 3.25
C PHE A 96 -17.73 3.82 2.62
N SER A 97 -17.73 3.62 1.30
CA SER A 97 -16.61 3.02 0.55
C SER A 97 -15.43 3.97 0.30
N GLN A 98 -15.51 5.23 0.76
CA GLN A 98 -14.39 6.18 0.64
C GLN A 98 -13.14 5.69 1.39
N PRO A 99 -11.92 6.00 0.90
CA PRO A 99 -10.68 5.59 1.56
C PRO A 99 -10.49 6.15 2.98
N SER A 100 -11.14 7.29 3.29
CA SER A 100 -11.07 7.93 4.60
C SER A 100 -12.14 7.40 5.57
N ASN A 101 -11.73 7.11 6.81
CA ASN A 101 -12.64 6.79 7.90
C ASN A 101 -13.59 7.95 8.26
N ASN A 102 -13.27 9.21 7.92
CA ASN A 102 -13.98 10.40 8.39
C ASN A 102 -15.50 10.36 8.14
N PHE A 103 -15.93 9.81 7.00
CA PHE A 103 -17.35 9.66 6.69
C PHE A 103 -18.03 8.55 7.50
N ARG A 104 -17.32 7.45 7.74
CA ARG A 104 -17.78 6.34 8.60
C ARG A 104 -17.87 6.77 10.06
N GLU A 105 -16.86 7.50 10.56
CA GLU A 105 -16.85 8.11 11.89
C GLU A 105 -17.99 9.12 12.07
N SER A 106 -18.15 10.05 11.12
CA SER A 106 -19.24 11.03 11.13
C SER A 106 -20.62 10.38 11.06
N TRP A 107 -20.77 9.32 10.26
CA TRP A 107 -22.01 8.54 10.20
C TRP A 107 -22.33 7.86 11.54
N MET A 108 -21.34 7.28 12.21
CA MET A 108 -21.55 6.58 13.47
C MET A 108 -21.90 7.51 14.62
N THR A 109 -21.46 8.77 14.63
CA THR A 109 -21.84 9.76 15.66
C THR A 109 -23.25 10.36 15.50
N LEU A 110 -23.89 10.23 14.33
CA LEU A 110 -25.26 10.71 14.14
C LEU A 110 -26.25 10.01 15.10
N PRO A 111 -27.29 10.71 15.60
CA PRO A 111 -28.38 10.03 16.30
C PRO A 111 -29.09 9.06 15.35
N SER A 112 -29.61 7.94 15.86
CA SER A 112 -30.39 6.93 15.11
C SER A 112 -31.80 7.42 14.74
N ASN A 113 -31.94 8.68 14.34
CA ASN A 113 -33.18 9.27 13.83
C ASN A 113 -33.20 9.14 12.30
N PRO A 114 -34.22 8.50 11.70
CA PRO A 114 -34.24 8.24 10.27
C PRO A 114 -34.18 9.49 9.39
N ASP A 115 -34.80 10.60 9.79
CA ASP A 115 -34.81 11.84 8.99
C ASP A 115 -33.47 12.54 9.00
N VAL A 116 -32.80 12.59 10.15
CA VAL A 116 -31.43 13.13 10.29
C VAL A 116 -30.45 12.32 9.44
N MET A 117 -30.52 11.00 9.52
CA MET A 117 -29.66 10.09 8.76
C MET A 117 -29.92 10.15 7.25
N LYS A 118 -31.19 10.15 6.81
CA LYS A 118 -31.57 10.34 5.40
C LYS A 118 -31.15 11.73 4.89
N GLY A 119 -31.26 12.77 5.73
CA GLY A 119 -30.79 14.12 5.45
C GLY A 119 -29.28 14.19 5.24
N TRP A 120 -28.50 13.56 6.12
CA TRP A 120 -27.04 13.49 6.01
C TRP A 120 -26.60 12.75 4.74
N ILE A 121 -27.21 11.60 4.42
CA ILE A 121 -26.90 10.87 3.17
C ILE A 121 -27.19 11.77 1.95
N LYS A 122 -28.35 12.44 1.89
CA LYS A 122 -28.68 13.37 0.79
C LYS A 122 -27.67 14.51 0.66
N MET A 123 -27.29 15.12 1.78
CA MET A 123 -26.31 16.21 1.82
C MET A 123 -24.95 15.74 1.28
N MET A 124 -24.42 14.65 1.84
CA MET A 124 -23.11 14.11 1.45
C MET A 124 -23.10 13.60 0.00
N ALA A 125 -24.17 12.94 -0.44
CA ALA A 125 -24.32 12.48 -1.81
C ALA A 125 -24.33 13.64 -2.82
N LYS A 126 -24.94 14.79 -2.49
CA LYS A 126 -24.85 16.01 -3.31
C LYS A 126 -23.46 16.63 -3.29
N THR A 127 -22.83 16.73 -2.12
CA THR A 127 -21.44 17.25 -1.99
C THR A 127 -20.42 16.43 -2.78
N LEU A 128 -20.62 15.11 -2.88
CA LEU A 128 -19.75 14.19 -3.62
C LEU A 128 -20.21 13.91 -5.07
N GLY A 129 -21.33 14.49 -5.52
CA GLY A 129 -21.84 14.34 -6.89
C GLY A 129 -22.53 12.99 -7.21
N TYR A 130 -22.92 12.20 -6.21
CA TYR A 130 -23.64 10.93 -6.38
C TYR A 130 -25.15 11.12 -6.58
N LEU A 131 -25.72 12.22 -6.11
CA LEU A 131 -27.10 12.63 -6.33
C LEU A 131 -27.13 14.10 -6.75
N GLN A 132 -28.01 14.45 -7.68
CA GLN A 132 -28.21 15.84 -8.15
C GLN A 132 -29.38 16.51 -7.42
#